data_AF-A0A4R2HY62-F1
#
_entry.id   AF-A0A4R2HY62-F1
#
_cell.length_a   1.000
_cell.length_b   1.000
_cell.length_c   1.000
_cell.angle_alpha   90.00
_cell.angle_beta   90.00
_cell.angle_gamma   90.00
#
_symmetry.space_group_name_H-M   'P 1'
#
loop_
_entity.id
_entity.type
_entity.pdbx_description
1 polymer ?
#
loop_
_entity_poly.entity_id
_entity_poly.type
_entity_poly.pdbx_seq_one_letter_code
_entity_poly.pdbx_strand_id
1 'polypeptide(L)'
;MWSTRWRNDYKHMTKPIQPSTTAAYYAQAVLSFALSLTAMGLALIYTPAPGWVRAFLTLGLLYVVTSTITLSKVIRDRQEMSEVTNRVDQARLDKLLAEHDPFKVDA
;
A
#
# COMPACT_ATOMS: atom_id res chain seq x y z
N MET A 1 -14.20 11.79 47.99
CA MET A 1 -12.89 11.28 47.52
C MET A 1 -13.09 10.15 46.50
N TRP A 2 -13.80 10.39 45.38
CA TRP A 2 -14.03 9.35 44.35
C TRP A 2 -14.18 9.89 42.90
N SER A 3 -14.01 11.19 42.63
CA SER A 3 -14.27 11.74 41.28
C SER A 3 -13.04 11.88 40.37
N THR A 4 -11.84 11.49 40.79
CA THR A 4 -10.60 11.70 40.01
C THR A 4 -10.16 10.49 39.18
N ARG A 5 -10.88 9.35 39.22
CA ARG A 5 -10.49 8.11 38.53
C ARG A 5 -10.74 8.14 37.01
N TRP A 6 -11.77 8.84 36.54
CA TRP A 6 -12.29 8.70 35.17
C TRP A 6 -11.60 9.59 34.12
N ARG A 7 -10.70 10.48 34.52
CA ARG A 7 -10.12 11.50 33.62
C ARG A 7 -9.06 10.94 32.65
N ASN A 8 -8.64 9.68 32.80
CA ASN A 8 -7.51 9.09 32.07
C ASN A 8 -7.91 8.12 30.95
N ASP A 9 -9.21 7.91 30.70
CA ASP A 9 -9.69 6.93 29.72
C ASP A 9 -9.85 7.48 28.28
N TYR A 10 -9.63 8.78 28.06
CA TYR A 10 -9.79 9.43 26.73
C TYR A 10 -8.48 9.56 25.95
N LYS A 11 -7.49 8.70 26.21
CA LYS A 11 -6.38 8.54 25.25
C LYS A 11 -6.93 7.86 24.00
N HIS A 12 -7.56 8.66 23.14
CA HIS A 12 -8.02 8.27 21.82
C HIS A 12 -6.84 7.67 21.05
N MET A 13 -6.80 6.34 21.03
CA MET A 13 -5.81 5.58 20.31
C MET A 13 -6.11 5.66 18.81
N THR A 14 -5.76 6.76 18.18
CA THR A 14 -5.50 6.77 16.73
C THR A 14 -4.15 6.09 16.52
N LYS A 15 -4.15 4.76 16.56
CA LYS A 15 -2.97 3.99 16.13
C LYS A 15 -2.79 4.31 14.64
N PRO A 16 -1.67 4.92 14.23
CA PRO A 16 -1.40 5.08 12.81
C PRO A 16 -1.40 3.70 12.18
N ILE A 17 -2.00 3.59 10.98
CA ILE A 17 -1.90 2.39 10.14
C ILE A 17 -0.41 2.21 9.88
N GLN A 18 0.25 1.32 10.62
CA GLN A 18 1.64 0.99 10.34
C GLN A 18 1.65 0.04 9.14
N PRO A 19 2.23 0.42 7.99
CA PRO A 19 2.47 -0.53 6.93
C PRO A 19 3.59 -1.49 7.37
N SER A 20 3.24 -2.53 8.11
CA SER A 20 4.19 -3.55 8.58
C SER A 20 4.47 -4.56 7.47
N THR A 21 5.15 -4.12 6.41
CA THR A 21 5.79 -5.09 5.49
C THR A 21 7.14 -5.47 6.09
N THR A 22 7.18 -6.62 6.78
CA THR A 22 8.43 -7.15 7.33
C THR A 22 9.42 -7.41 6.19
N ALA A 23 10.68 -7.00 6.33
CA ALA A 23 11.72 -7.12 5.29
C ALA A 23 11.85 -8.56 4.72
N ALA A 24 11.56 -9.57 5.54
CA ALA A 24 11.52 -10.98 5.11
C ALA A 24 10.44 -11.27 4.05
N TYR A 25 9.24 -10.69 4.19
CA TYR A 25 8.15 -10.87 3.23
C TYR A 25 8.45 -10.18 1.90
N TYR A 26 9.10 -9.01 1.95
CA TYR A 26 9.60 -8.32 0.75
C TYR A 26 10.64 -9.17 0.01
N ALA A 27 11.63 -9.71 0.72
CA ALA A 27 12.65 -10.57 0.13
C ALA A 27 12.04 -11.83 -0.51
N GLN A 28 11.07 -12.47 0.15
CA GLN A 28 10.32 -13.60 -0.41
C GLN A 28 9.60 -13.21 -1.70
N ALA A 29 8.90 -12.08 -1.73
CA ALA A 29 8.16 -11.63 -2.91
C ALA A 29 9.10 -11.40 -4.11
N VAL A 30 10.26 -10.77 -3.88
CA VAL A 30 11.28 -10.56 -4.92
C VAL A 30 11.83 -11.90 -5.44
N LEU A 31 12.12 -12.84 -4.54
CA LEU A 31 12.60 -14.18 -4.92
C LEU A 31 11.56 -14.95 -5.73
N SER A 32 10.29 -14.95 -5.29
CA SER A 32 9.20 -15.61 -6.02
C SER A 32 8.99 -15.01 -7.42
N PHE A 33 9.06 -13.69 -7.54
CA PHE A 33 8.95 -13.01 -8.82
C PHE A 33 10.12 -13.35 -9.75
N ALA A 34 11.36 -13.34 -9.25
CA ALA A 34 12.53 -13.70 -10.01
C ALA A 34 12.45 -15.15 -10.50
N LEU A 35 12.05 -16.09 -9.63
CA LEU A 35 11.89 -17.50 -9.98
C LEU A 35 10.78 -17.73 -11.00
N SER A 36 9.66 -16.98 -10.91
CA SER A 36 8.60 -17.04 -11.91
C SER A 36 9.05 -16.52 -13.28
N LEU A 37 9.77 -15.40 -13.32
CA LEU A 37 10.31 -14.84 -14.56
C LEU A 37 11.32 -15.79 -15.23
N THR A 38 12.22 -16.41 -14.45
CA THR A 38 13.19 -17.36 -15.00
C THR A 38 12.51 -18.63 -15.50
N ALA A 39 11.51 -19.16 -14.76
CA ALA A 39 10.73 -20.30 -15.21
C ALA A 39 10.01 -20.02 -16.55
N MET A 40 9.39 -18.84 -16.68
CA MET A 40 8.78 -18.43 -17.95
C MET A 40 9.80 -18.26 -19.07
N GLY A 41 10.95 -17.64 -18.80
CA GLY A 41 12.03 -17.50 -19.77
C GLY A 41 12.54 -18.85 -20.27
N LEU A 42 12.74 -19.81 -19.37
CA LEU A 42 13.12 -21.19 -19.71
C LEU A 42 12.02 -21.88 -20.52
N ALA A 43 10.75 -21.73 -20.15
CA ALA A 43 9.63 -22.29 -20.90
C ALA A 43 9.62 -21.80 -22.35
N LEU A 44 9.87 -20.51 -22.59
CA LEU A 44 9.98 -19.95 -23.94
C LEU A 44 11.18 -20.49 -24.72
N ILE A 45 12.32 -20.74 -24.05
CA ILE A 45 13.53 -21.31 -24.70
C ILE A 45 13.30 -22.76 -25.12
N TYR A 46 12.70 -23.58 -24.24
CA TYR A 46 12.46 -25.01 -24.47
C TYR A 46 11.24 -25.30 -25.36
N THR A 47 10.37 -24.32 -25.58
CA THR A 47 9.22 -24.49 -26.47
C THR A 47 9.69 -24.69 -27.92
N PRO A 48 9.30 -25.80 -28.59
CA PRO A 48 9.63 -26.02 -30.00
C PRO A 48 8.74 -25.13 -30.88
N ALA A 49 9.19 -23.89 -31.08
CA ALA A 49 8.52 -22.90 -31.92
C ALA A 49 9.51 -22.25 -32.90
N PRO A 50 9.03 -21.77 -34.07
CA PRO A 50 9.84 -20.94 -34.96
C PRO A 50 10.40 -19.71 -34.23
N GLY A 51 11.60 -19.29 -34.60
CA GLY A 51 12.29 -18.19 -33.92
C GLY A 51 11.49 -16.89 -33.84
N TRP A 52 10.69 -16.59 -34.88
CA TRP A 52 9.84 -15.40 -34.91
C TRP A 52 8.67 -15.48 -33.92
N VAL A 53 8.05 -16.65 -33.74
CA VAL A 53 6.97 -16.87 -32.76
C VAL A 53 7.53 -16.69 -31.37
N ARG A 54 8.70 -17.27 -31.10
CA ARG A 54 9.38 -17.15 -29.80
C ARG A 54 9.74 -15.70 -29.49
N ALA A 55 10.21 -14.93 -30.48
CA ALA A 55 10.50 -13.52 -30.32
C ALA A 55 9.23 -12.72 -29.97
N PHE A 56 8.12 -12.96 -30.68
CA PHE A 56 6.84 -12.31 -30.38
C PHE A 56 6.34 -12.62 -28.96
N LEU A 57 6.41 -13.89 -28.53
CA LEU A 57 6.02 -14.30 -27.18
C LEU A 57 6.92 -13.67 -26.10
N THR A 58 8.23 -13.60 -26.37
CA THR A 58 9.19 -12.96 -25.45
C THR A 58 8.91 -11.48 -25.30
N LEU A 59 8.64 -10.77 -26.41
CA LEU A 59 8.25 -9.35 -26.37
C LEU A 59 6.92 -9.15 -25.64
N GLY A 60 5.94 -10.01 -25.88
CA GLY A 60 4.66 -9.98 -25.16
C GLY A 60 4.83 -10.16 -23.65
N LEU A 61 5.64 -11.14 -23.23
CA LEU A 61 5.98 -11.36 -21.82
C LEU A 61 6.66 -10.12 -21.21
N LEU A 62 7.68 -9.58 -21.87
CA LEU A 62 8.40 -8.37 -21.40
C LEU A 62 7.47 -7.16 -21.29
N TYR A 63 6.56 -6.98 -22.25
CA TYR A 63 5.61 -5.87 -22.24
C TYR A 63 4.58 -6.00 -21.12
N VAL A 64 4.02 -7.19 -20.91
CA VAL A 64 3.08 -7.45 -19.80
C VAL A 64 3.77 -7.25 -18.45
N VAL A 65 5.00 -7.72 -18.27
CA VAL A 65 5.77 -7.52 -17.03
C VAL A 65 6.02 -6.02 -16.78
N THR A 66 6.47 -5.29 -17.79
CA THR A 66 6.78 -3.86 -17.68
C THR A 66 5.53 -3.01 -17.38
N SER A 67 4.42 -3.29 -18.07
CA SER A 67 3.15 -2.62 -17.84
C SER A 67 2.56 -2.93 -16.46
N THR A 68 2.69 -4.17 -15.99
CA THR A 68 2.27 -4.56 -14.64
C THR A 68 3.02 -3.78 -13.57
N ILE A 69 4.35 -3.65 -13.68
CA ILE A 69 5.15 -2.85 -12.73
C ILE A 69 4.72 -1.38 -12.73
N THR A 70 4.49 -0.81 -13.91
CA THR A 70 3.99 0.58 -14.04
C THR A 70 2.64 0.73 -13.38
N LEU A 71 1.71 -0.19 -13.63
CA LEU A 71 0.39 -0.20 -13.01
C LEU A 71 0.48 -0.36 -11.49
N SER A 72 1.34 -1.25 -10.98
CA SER A 72 1.57 -1.42 -9.54
C SER A 72 2.08 -0.14 -8.88
N LYS A 73 2.96 0.62 -9.54
CA LYS A 73 3.39 1.94 -9.05
C LYS A 73 2.22 2.90 -8.99
N VAL A 74 1.44 3.03 -10.06
CA VAL A 74 0.25 3.90 -10.07
C VAL A 74 -0.72 3.55 -8.94
N ILE A 75 -0.96 2.26 -8.68
CA ILE A 75 -1.83 1.82 -7.58
C ILE A 75 -1.24 2.19 -6.22
N ARG A 76 0.06 1.97 -6.01
CA ARG A 76 0.74 2.35 -4.76
C ARG A 76 0.72 3.87 -4.54
N ASP A 77 1.02 4.64 -5.58
CA ASP A 77 1.00 6.11 -5.53
C ASP A 77 -0.40 6.62 -5.18
N ARG A 78 -1.47 5.95 -5.65
CA ARG A 78 -2.86 6.26 -5.29
C ARG A 78 -3.19 5.95 -3.84
N GLN A 79 -2.67 4.84 -3.29
CA GLN A 79 -2.83 4.50 -1.87
C GLN A 79 -2.13 5.53 -0.98
N GLU A 80 -0.90 5.93 -1.31
CA GLU A 80 -0.13 6.94 -0.59
C GLU A 80 -0.84 8.32 -0.63
N MET A 81 -1.35 8.74 -1.79
CA MET A 81 -2.17 9.96 -1.90
C MET A 81 -3.43 9.91 -1.03
N SER A 82 -4.15 8.78 -1.01
CA SER A 82 -5.36 8.63 -0.19
C SER A 82 -5.07 8.70 1.31
N GLU A 83 -3.95 8.14 1.76
CA GLU A 83 -3.53 8.19 3.16
C GLU A 83 -3.21 9.63 3.59
N VAL A 84 -2.54 10.41 2.73
CA VAL A 84 -2.21 11.81 3.01
C VAL A 84 -3.47 12.68 3.14
N THR A 85 -4.44 12.54 2.22
CA THR A 85 -5.69 13.30 2.27
C THR A 85 -6.46 13.02 3.57
N ASN A 86 -6.57 11.75 3.97
CA ASN A 86 -7.25 11.38 5.22
C ASN A 86 -6.62 12.01 6.47
N ARG A 87 -5.29 12.16 6.50
CA ARG A 87 -4.60 12.83 7.63
C ARG A 87 -4.88 14.33 7.68
N VAL A 88 -4.98 14.98 6.52
CA VAL A 88 -5.33 16.40 6.43
C VAL A 88 -6.78 16.60 6.85
N ASP A 89 -7.69 15.74 6.40
CA ASP A 89 -9.10 15.79 6.79
C ASP A 89 -9.28 15.56 8.29
N GLN A 90 -8.56 14.60 8.89
CA GLN A 90 -8.58 14.42 10.34
C GLN A 90 -8.04 15.65 11.08
N ALA A 91 -6.92 16.25 10.65
CA ALA A 91 -6.40 17.45 11.28
C ALA A 91 -7.33 18.67 11.13
N ARG A 92 -8.04 18.77 9.99
CA ARG A 92 -9.06 19.81 9.75
C ARG A 92 -10.29 19.58 10.61
N LEU A 93 -10.76 18.34 10.72
CA LEU A 93 -11.87 17.95 11.59
C LEU A 93 -11.51 18.19 13.06
N ASP A 94 -10.31 17.80 13.51
CA ASP A 94 -9.82 18.06 14.87
C ASP A 94 -9.77 19.57 15.15
N LYS A 95 -9.34 20.39 14.17
CA LYS A 95 -9.35 21.84 14.31
C LYS A 95 -10.77 22.42 14.39
N LEU A 96 -11.69 21.96 13.54
CA LEU A 96 -13.09 22.39 13.57
C LEU A 96 -13.77 21.99 14.88
N LEU A 97 -13.48 20.79 15.41
CA LEU A 97 -13.96 20.32 16.72
C LEU A 97 -13.32 21.07 17.89
N ALA A 98 -12.09 21.55 17.75
CA ALA A 98 -11.43 22.36 18.78
C ALA A 98 -11.91 23.82 18.77
N GLU A 99 -12.23 24.36 17.59
CA GLU A 99 -12.67 25.75 17.42
C GLU A 99 -14.19 25.90 17.67
N HIS A 100 -14.97 24.86 17.37
CA HIS A 100 -16.33 24.69 17.85
C HIS A 100 -16.34 23.64 18.96
N ASP A 101 -16.15 24.08 20.21
CA ASP A 101 -16.34 23.25 21.41
C ASP A 101 -17.80 23.37 21.90
N PRO A 102 -18.72 22.48 21.48
CA PRO A 102 -20.11 22.50 21.91
C PRO A 102 -20.31 22.07 23.38
N PHE A 103 -19.25 21.77 24.14
CA PHE A 103 -19.34 21.34 25.54
C PHE A 103 -19.01 22.43 26.57
N LYS A 104 -18.73 23.66 26.14
CA LYS A 104 -18.93 24.82 27.01
C LYS A 104 -20.43 25.08 27.12
N VAL A 105 -21.08 24.30 27.98
CA VAL A 105 -22.37 24.65 28.57
C VAL A 105 -22.10 25.88 29.44
N ASP A 106 -22.62 27.04 29.02
CA ASP A 106 -22.70 28.21 29.88
C ASP A 106 -23.43 27.82 31.17
N ALA A 107 -22.70 27.84 32.29
CA ALA A 107 -23.22 27.71 33.65
C ALA A 107 -22.68 28.89 34.47
#